data_AF-A0A3A5VAX7-F1
#
_entry.id   AF-A0A3A5VAX7-F1
#
_cell.length_a   1.000
_cell.length_b   1.000
_cell.length_c   1.000
_cell.angle_alpha   90.00
_cell.angle_beta   90.00
_cell.angle_gamma   90.00
#
_symmetry.space_group_name_H-M   'P 1'
#
loop_
_entity.id
_entity.type
_entity.pdbx_description
1 polymer ?
#
loop_
_entity_poly.entity_id
_entity_poly.type
_entity_poly.pdbx_seq_one_letter_code
_entity_poly.pdbx_strand_id
1 'polypeptide(L)'
;MQAPLPPPGAPSPYQPPTASMTKGNMYSFQKWLMIGLALLVFASIFSQFPLESSIPDVTDYDITVEKEQQQYLDDVDSYQGQVALFGAMSTILQTAALALVAYGFVREAHEEDHHHVALRITFVLSAVILITSIVGRSFSLF
;
A
#
# COMPACT_ATOMS: atom_id res chain seq x y z
N MET A 1 6.06 -62.21 -1.83
CA MET A 1 5.03 -61.69 -2.76
C MET A 1 4.27 -60.61 -2.01
N GLN A 2 4.41 -59.34 -2.41
CA GLN A 2 3.82 -58.20 -1.71
C GLN A 2 2.36 -58.04 -2.18
N ALA A 3 1.42 -57.98 -1.23
CA ALA A 3 0.00 -57.86 -1.54
C ALA A 3 -0.29 -56.52 -2.24
N PRO A 4 -1.22 -56.46 -3.23
CA PRO A 4 -1.57 -55.22 -3.91
C PRO A 4 -2.12 -54.20 -2.93
N LEU A 5 -1.62 -52.95 -3.01
CA LEU A 5 -2.19 -51.82 -2.28
C LEU A 5 -3.68 -51.68 -2.63
N PRO A 6 -4.57 -51.43 -1.64
CA PRO A 6 -5.98 -51.28 -1.91
C PRO A 6 -6.24 -50.05 -2.80
N PRO A 7 -7.22 -50.12 -3.72
CA PRO A 7 -7.57 -48.99 -4.57
C PRO A 7 -8.03 -47.80 -3.71
N PRO A 8 -7.75 -46.55 -4.14
CA PRO A 8 -8.15 -45.36 -3.40
C PRO A 8 -9.67 -45.37 -3.19
N GLY A 9 -10.08 -45.39 -1.91
CA GLY A 9 -11.49 -45.38 -1.53
C GLY A 9 -12.19 -44.13 -2.05
N ALA A 10 -13.47 -44.28 -2.41
CA ALA A 10 -14.30 -43.15 -2.80
C ALA A 10 -14.30 -42.07 -1.70
N PRO A 11 -14.22 -40.78 -2.04
CA PRO A 11 -14.17 -39.70 -1.06
C PRO A 11 -15.40 -39.76 -0.14
N SER A 12 -15.15 -39.80 1.16
CA SER A 12 -16.21 -39.91 2.16
C SER A 12 -17.09 -38.65 2.13
N PRO A 13 -18.42 -38.76 2.21
CA PRO A 13 -19.34 -37.60 2.28
C PRO A 13 -19.10 -36.69 3.50
N TYR A 14 -18.38 -37.18 4.52
CA TYR A 14 -17.99 -36.42 5.71
C TYR A 14 -16.60 -35.80 5.60
N GLN A 15 -15.88 -36.06 4.52
CA GLN A 15 -14.61 -35.41 4.27
C GLN A 15 -14.89 -34.01 3.72
N PRO A 16 -14.39 -32.94 4.37
CA PRO A 16 -14.63 -31.59 3.88
C PRO A 16 -14.15 -31.51 2.42
N PRO A 17 -14.92 -30.87 1.51
CA PRO A 17 -14.55 -30.79 0.11
C PRO A 17 -13.15 -30.22 -0.02
N THR A 18 -12.26 -30.81 -0.81
CA THR A 18 -10.93 -30.23 -1.10
C THR A 18 -11.02 -28.80 -1.65
N ALA A 19 -12.17 -28.40 -2.21
CA ALA A 19 -12.48 -27.02 -2.57
C ALA A 19 -12.58 -26.03 -1.39
N SER A 20 -12.89 -26.47 -0.17
CA SER A 20 -12.86 -25.60 1.02
C SER A 20 -11.42 -25.30 1.48
N MET A 21 -10.45 -26.14 1.11
CA MET A 21 -9.02 -25.89 1.37
C MET A 21 -8.45 -24.80 0.44
N THR A 22 -9.00 -24.63 -0.77
CA THR A 22 -8.59 -23.57 -1.71
C THR A 22 -8.97 -22.16 -1.23
N LYS A 23 -10.04 -22.03 -0.42
CA LYS A 23 -10.51 -20.73 0.10
C LYS A 23 -9.54 -20.08 1.08
N GLY A 24 -8.72 -20.86 1.80
CA GLY A 24 -7.67 -20.32 2.67
C GLY A 24 -6.60 -19.54 1.91
N ASN A 25 -6.39 -19.88 0.63
CA ASN A 25 -5.33 -19.29 -0.19
C ASN A 25 -5.74 -17.95 -0.84
N MET A 26 -7.00 -17.51 -0.72
CA MET A 26 -7.46 -16.22 -1.27
C MET A 26 -6.98 -15.02 -0.44
N TYR A 27 -6.62 -15.20 0.84
CA TYR A 27 -6.29 -14.12 1.77
C TYR A 27 -4.94 -14.31 2.50
N SER A 28 -3.97 -14.95 1.85
CA SER A 28 -2.63 -15.17 2.40
C SER A 28 -1.89 -13.85 2.68
N PHE A 29 -1.08 -13.84 3.74
CA PHE A 29 -0.16 -12.74 4.10
C PHE A 29 0.63 -12.21 2.92
N GLN A 30 1.17 -13.09 2.06
CA GLN A 30 1.94 -12.70 0.88
C GLN A 30 1.15 -11.77 -0.04
N LYS A 31 -0.17 -11.97 -0.19
CA LYS A 31 -1.01 -11.14 -1.06
C LYS A 31 -1.20 -9.73 -0.50
N TRP A 32 -1.47 -9.62 0.80
CA TRP A 32 -1.59 -8.32 1.47
C TRP A 32 -0.28 -7.55 1.46
N LEU A 33 0.84 -8.26 1.68
CA LEU A 33 2.17 -7.68 1.58
C LEU A 33 2.45 -7.15 0.16
N MET A 34 2.16 -7.95 -0.87
CA MET A 34 2.35 -7.55 -2.27
C MET A 34 1.49 -6.35 -2.65
N ILE A 35 0.22 -6.32 -2.23
CA ILE A 35 -0.69 -5.20 -2.49
C ILE A 35 -0.18 -3.93 -1.81
N GLY A 36 0.23 -4.02 -0.54
CA GLY A 36 0.81 -2.89 0.19
C GLY A 36 2.09 -2.36 -0.47
N LEU A 37 3.00 -3.24 -0.87
CA LEU A 37 4.23 -2.85 -1.56
C LEU A 37 3.95 -2.23 -2.94
N ALA A 38 3.01 -2.79 -3.72
CA ALA A 38 2.62 -2.23 -5.00
C ALA A 38 2.02 -0.82 -4.82
N LEU A 39 1.16 -0.63 -3.81
CA LEU A 39 0.60 0.68 -3.50
C LEU A 39 1.66 1.69 -3.07
N LEU A 40 2.71 1.27 -2.35
CA LEU A 40 3.86 2.16 -2.06
C LEU A 40 4.55 2.62 -3.33
N VAL A 41 4.76 1.73 -4.30
CA VAL A 41 5.34 2.09 -5.60
C VAL A 41 4.45 3.10 -6.31
N PHE A 42 3.14 2.86 -6.39
CA PHE A 42 2.21 3.83 -6.97
C PHE A 42 2.25 5.18 -6.26
N ALA A 43 2.27 5.19 -4.93
CA ALA A 43 2.34 6.42 -4.16
C ALA A 43 3.61 7.24 -4.45
N SER A 44 4.74 6.55 -4.66
CA SER A 44 6.02 7.17 -5.02
C SER A 44 6.03 7.80 -6.43
N ILE A 45 5.21 7.27 -7.33
CA ILE A 45 5.02 7.85 -8.67
C ILE A 45 4.21 9.14 -8.55
N PHE A 46 3.13 9.13 -7.75
CA PHE A 46 2.30 10.33 -7.53
C PHE A 46 3.06 11.47 -6.86
N SER A 47 4.06 11.20 -6.01
CA SER A 47 4.90 12.26 -5.43
C SER A 47 5.83 12.95 -6.43
N GLN A 48 5.97 12.44 -7.66
CA GLN A 48 6.75 13.10 -8.71
C GLN A 48 5.93 14.12 -9.51
N PHE A 49 4.63 14.22 -9.24
CA PHE A 49 3.76 15.18 -9.89
C PHE A 49 3.39 16.34 -8.96
N PRO A 50 3.21 17.55 -9.50
CA PRO A 50 3.53 17.97 -10.87
C PRO A 50 5.06 18.00 -11.12
N LEU A 51 5.46 17.90 -12.39
CA LEU A 51 6.88 17.85 -12.75
C LEU A 51 7.56 19.19 -12.44
N GLU A 52 8.83 19.18 -12.05
CA GLU A 52 9.60 20.42 -11.87
C GLU A 52 9.66 21.25 -13.17
N SER A 53 9.61 20.59 -14.32
CA SER A 53 9.58 21.26 -15.62
C SER A 53 8.27 21.97 -15.94
N SER A 54 7.20 21.76 -15.17
CA SER A 54 5.91 22.43 -15.35
C SER A 54 5.70 23.61 -14.41
N ILE A 55 6.75 24.06 -13.71
CA ILE A 55 6.73 25.31 -12.94
C ILE A 55 6.56 26.46 -13.93
N PRO A 56 5.57 27.36 -13.75
CA PRO A 56 5.43 28.55 -14.59
C PRO A 56 6.69 29.43 -14.50
N ASP A 57 7.30 29.73 -15.65
CA ASP A 57 8.47 30.61 -15.72
C ASP A 57 8.01 32.06 -15.94
N VAL A 58 8.55 32.98 -15.15
CA VAL A 58 8.26 34.41 -15.29
C VAL A 58 8.74 34.97 -16.64
N THR A 59 9.73 34.35 -17.28
CA THR A 59 10.25 34.82 -18.58
C THR A 59 9.31 34.59 -19.75
N ASP A 60 8.30 33.73 -19.59
CA ASP A 60 7.33 33.41 -20.63
C ASP A 60 6.19 34.44 -20.71
N TYR A 61 6.14 35.41 -19.78
CA TYR A 61 5.09 36.41 -19.66
C TYR A 61 5.68 37.82 -19.69
N ASP A 62 5.02 38.75 -20.38
CA ASP A 62 5.33 40.18 -20.25
C ASP A 62 4.69 40.72 -18.97
N ILE A 63 5.44 40.68 -17.87
CA ILE A 63 5.00 41.19 -16.56
C ILE A 63 4.70 42.70 -16.54
N THR A 64 5.05 43.44 -17.60
CA THR A 64 4.69 44.85 -17.73
C THR A 64 3.28 45.05 -18.26
N VAL A 65 2.67 43.99 -18.81
CA VAL A 65 1.28 43.94 -19.25
C VAL A 65 0.43 43.33 -18.14
N GLU A 66 -0.49 44.11 -17.57
CA GLU A 66 -1.32 43.71 -16.42
C GLU A 66 -2.07 42.37 -16.63
N LYS A 67 -2.52 42.11 -17.86
CA LYS A 67 -3.20 40.85 -18.21
C LYS A 67 -2.27 39.65 -18.13
N GLU A 68 -1.04 39.77 -18.63
CA GLU A 68 -0.06 38.68 -18.63
C GLU A 68 0.53 38.47 -17.23
N GLN A 69 0.66 39.54 -16.44
CA GLN A 69 0.98 39.45 -15.02
C GLN A 69 -0.09 38.67 -14.24
N GLN A 70 -1.37 38.94 -14.48
CA GLN A 70 -2.46 38.19 -13.85
C GLN A 70 -2.46 36.72 -14.30
N GLN A 71 -2.15 36.45 -15.56
CA GLN A 71 -2.06 35.09 -16.08
C GLN A 71 -0.94 34.30 -15.41
N TYR A 72 0.25 34.89 -15.23
CA TYR A 72 1.34 34.26 -14.49
C TYR A 72 0.94 33.90 -13.05
N LEU A 73 0.26 34.82 -12.35
CA LEU A 73 -0.18 34.56 -10.97
C LEU A 73 -1.22 33.44 -10.89
N ASP A 74 -2.16 33.38 -11.84
CA ASP A 74 -3.16 32.31 -11.93
C ASP A 74 -2.51 30.95 -12.24
N ASP A 75 -1.54 30.93 -13.16
CA ASP A 75 -0.78 29.71 -13.50
C ASP A 75 0.06 29.22 -12.30
N VAL A 76 0.67 30.12 -11.52
CA VAL A 76 1.39 29.77 -10.29
C VAL A 76 0.47 29.21 -9.21
N ASP A 77 -0.70 29.82 -9.00
CA ASP A 77 -1.69 29.34 -8.03
C ASP A 77 -2.22 27.95 -8.42
N SER A 78 -2.55 27.77 -9.71
CA SER A 78 -2.95 26.47 -10.27
C SER A 78 -1.86 25.41 -10.10
N TYR A 79 -0.58 25.73 -10.36
CA TYR A 79 0.54 24.82 -10.13
C TYR A 79 0.66 24.44 -8.65
N GLN A 80 0.56 25.40 -7.73
CA GLN A 80 0.61 25.12 -6.28
C GLN A 80 -0.57 24.24 -5.84
N GLY A 81 -1.77 24.48 -6.38
CA GLY A 81 -2.93 23.63 -6.16
C GLY A 81 -2.69 22.19 -6.61
N GLN A 82 -2.02 21.99 -7.76
CA GLN A 82 -1.62 20.66 -8.24
C GLN A 82 -0.58 20.01 -7.32
N VAL A 83 0.44 20.73 -6.89
CA VAL A 83 1.44 20.24 -5.90
C VAL A 83 0.75 19.75 -4.63
N ALA A 84 -0.17 20.56 -4.09
CA ALA A 84 -0.92 20.19 -2.89
C ALA A 84 -1.79 18.94 -3.11
N LEU A 85 -2.49 18.85 -4.25
CA LEU A 85 -3.34 17.71 -4.58
C LEU A 85 -2.53 16.40 -4.71
N PHE A 86 -1.46 16.42 -5.51
CA PHE A 86 -0.63 15.24 -5.73
C PHE A 86 0.17 14.84 -4.49
N GLY A 87 0.64 15.82 -3.71
CA GLY A 87 1.26 15.58 -2.40
C GLY A 87 0.29 14.94 -1.39
N ALA A 88 -0.94 15.44 -1.30
CA ALA A 88 -1.97 14.86 -0.45
C ALA A 88 -2.34 13.44 -0.90
N MET A 89 -2.54 13.22 -2.20
CA MET A 89 -2.78 11.89 -2.75
C MET A 89 -1.64 10.92 -2.43
N SER A 90 -0.39 11.30 -2.69
CA SER A 90 0.77 10.46 -2.37
C SER A 90 0.79 10.08 -0.89
N THR A 91 0.54 11.04 -0.01
CA THR A 91 0.51 10.80 1.45
C THR A 91 -0.60 9.83 1.86
N ILE A 92 -1.80 9.97 1.29
CA ILE A 92 -2.93 9.06 1.53
C ILE A 92 -2.59 7.65 1.03
N LEU A 93 -2.06 7.51 -0.19
CA LEU A 93 -1.69 6.22 -0.74
C LEU A 93 -0.57 5.56 0.07
N GLN A 94 0.47 6.30 0.47
CA GLN A 94 1.53 5.78 1.33
C GLN A 94 0.98 5.29 2.67
N THR A 95 0.08 6.06 3.29
CA THR A 95 -0.55 5.70 4.56
C THR A 95 -1.40 4.44 4.43
N ALA A 96 -2.24 4.37 3.39
CA ALA A 96 -3.05 3.19 3.09
C ALA A 96 -2.19 1.95 2.82
N ALA A 97 -1.09 2.11 2.08
CA ALA A 97 -0.17 1.04 1.77
C ALA A 97 0.50 0.48 3.04
N LEU A 98 1.01 1.35 3.91
CA LEU A 98 1.61 0.95 5.19
C LEU A 98 0.58 0.29 6.12
N ALA A 99 -0.66 0.78 6.14
CA ALA A 99 -1.74 0.19 6.91
C ALA A 99 -2.07 -1.24 6.43
N LEU A 100 -2.07 -1.49 5.12
CA LEU A 100 -2.28 -2.83 4.55
C LEU A 100 -1.13 -3.79 4.87
N VAL A 101 0.12 -3.31 4.84
CA VAL A 101 1.29 -4.11 5.27
C VAL A 101 1.20 -4.45 6.76
N ALA A 102 0.88 -3.46 7.61
CA ALA A 102 0.71 -3.68 9.05
C ALA A 102 -0.44 -4.66 9.33
N TYR A 103 -1.56 -4.55 8.62
CA TYR A 103 -2.67 -5.50 8.69
C TYR A 103 -2.23 -6.92 8.33
N GLY A 104 -1.42 -7.08 7.27
CA GLY A 104 -0.82 -8.36 6.91
C GLY A 104 -0.01 -8.95 8.06
N PHE A 105 0.88 -8.17 8.68
CA PHE A 105 1.68 -8.65 9.81
C PHE A 105 0.84 -9.03 11.03
N VAL A 106 -0.17 -8.24 11.38
CA VAL A 106 -1.10 -8.56 12.49
C VAL A 106 -1.82 -9.88 12.19
N ARG A 107 -2.33 -10.04 10.96
CA ARG A 107 -3.00 -11.27 10.55
C ARG A 107 -2.11 -12.49 10.67
N GLU A 108 -0.89 -12.42 10.13
CA GLU A 108 0.08 -13.53 10.18
C GLU A 108 0.50 -13.87 11.62
N ALA A 109 0.60 -12.87 12.50
CA ALA A 109 0.89 -13.10 13.91
C ALA A 109 -0.22 -13.89 14.64
N HIS A 110 -1.46 -13.76 14.18
CA HIS A 110 -2.65 -14.39 14.77
C HIS A 110 -3.11 -15.67 14.06
N GLU A 111 -2.63 -15.95 12.84
CA GLU A 111 -2.88 -17.24 12.19
C GLU A 111 -2.20 -18.35 13.02
N GLU A 112 -2.99 -19.35 13.43
CA GLU A 112 -2.58 -20.46 14.31
C GLU A 112 -1.65 -21.47 13.62
N ASP A 113 -0.91 -21.06 12.59
CA ASP A 113 0.00 -21.93 11.88
C ASP A 113 1.27 -22.20 12.70
N HIS A 114 1.99 -23.27 12.38
CA HIS A 114 3.13 -23.84 13.13
C HIS A 114 4.37 -22.93 13.31
N HIS A 115 4.24 -21.61 13.17
CA HIS A 115 5.27 -20.63 13.40
C HIS A 115 5.73 -20.61 14.87
N HIS A 116 7.05 -20.59 15.06
CA HIS A 116 7.64 -20.39 16.38
C HIS A 116 7.17 -19.07 17.01
N VAL A 117 6.97 -19.07 18.32
CA VAL A 117 6.50 -17.90 19.11
C VAL A 117 7.34 -16.64 18.81
N ALA A 118 8.66 -16.80 18.65
CA ALA A 118 9.56 -15.70 18.31
C ALA A 118 9.16 -14.98 17.02
N LEU A 119 8.74 -15.72 15.99
CA LEU A 119 8.36 -15.15 14.70
C LEU A 119 7.03 -14.38 14.77
N ARG A 120 6.07 -14.88 15.56
CA ARG A 120 4.81 -14.16 15.83
C ARG A 120 5.07 -12.83 16.54
N ILE A 121 5.96 -12.81 17.53
CA ILE A 121 6.36 -11.58 18.22
C ILE A 121 7.00 -10.59 17.24
N THR A 122 7.89 -11.07 16.34
CA THR A 122 8.49 -10.22 15.31
C THR A 122 7.44 -9.57 14.41
N PHE A 123 6.41 -10.31 13.99
CA PHE A 123 5.32 -9.75 13.20
C PHE A 123 4.51 -8.70 13.96
N VAL A 124 4.18 -8.94 15.23
CA VAL A 124 3.51 -7.94 16.08
C VAL A 124 4.36 -6.68 16.21
N LEU A 125 5.65 -6.81 16.53
CA LEU A 125 6.56 -5.67 16.65
C LEU A 125 6.67 -4.90 15.34
N SER A 126 6.76 -5.59 14.20
CA SER A 126 6.82 -4.96 12.88
C SER A 126 5.53 -4.17 12.57
N ALA A 127 4.36 -4.72 12.92
CA ALA A 127 3.10 -4.02 12.79
C ALA A 127 3.03 -2.77 13.67
N VAL A 128 3.45 -2.86 14.94
CA VAL A 128 3.48 -1.73 15.87
C VAL A 128 4.40 -0.63 15.34
N ILE A 129 5.61 -0.96 14.89
CA ILE A 129 6.56 0.01 14.31
C ILE A 129 5.94 0.73 13.12
N LEU A 130 5.27 0.00 12.22
CA LEU A 130 4.61 0.60 11.05
C LEU A 130 3.47 1.54 11.45
N ILE A 131 2.61 1.13 12.38
CA ILE A 131 1.50 1.97 12.87
C ILE A 131 2.04 3.22 13.56
N THR A 132 3.05 3.08 14.42
CA THR A 132 3.71 4.22 15.07
C THR A 132 4.38 5.14 14.05
N SER A 133 4.97 4.59 12.97
CA SER A 133 5.50 5.39 11.88
C SER A 133 4.42 6.18 11.13
N ILE A 134 3.22 5.63 10.96
CA ILE A 134 2.10 6.35 10.32
C ILE A 134 1.69 7.52 11.22
N VAL A 135 1.44 7.24 12.50
CA VAL A 135 1.02 8.24 13.49
C VAL A 135 2.07 9.34 13.65
N GLY A 136 3.35 8.98 13.73
CA GLY A 136 4.46 9.93 13.84
C GLY A 136 4.56 10.88 12.64
N ARG A 137 4.34 10.37 11.41
CA ARG A 137 4.29 11.24 10.21
C ARG A 137 3.09 12.17 10.22
N SER A 138 1.93 11.72 10.72
CA SER A 138 0.76 12.59 10.87
C SER A 138 0.97 13.74 11.84
N PHE A 139 1.75 13.54 12.92
CA PHE A 139 2.10 14.64 13.84
C PHE A 139 3.14 15.62 13.27
N SER A 140 3.98 15.18 12.33
CA SER A 140 4.98 16.03 11.67
C SER A 140 4.40 16.92 10.55
N LEU A 141 3.16 16.69 10.15
CA LEU A 141 2.47 17.43 9.07
C LEU A 141 1.62 18.62 9.59
N PHE A 142 1.69 18.91 10.90
CA PHE A 142 1.11 20.09 11.55
C PHE A 142 2.23 20.98 12.10
#